data_AF-A0A101JR54-F1
#
_entry.id   AF-A0A101JR54-F1
#
_cell.length_a   1.000
_cell.length_b   1.000
_cell.length_c   1.000
_cell.angle_alpha   90.00
_cell.angle_beta   90.00
_cell.angle_gamma   90.00
#
_symmetry.space_group_name_H-M   'P 1'
#
loop_
_entity.id
_entity.type
_entity.pdbx_description
1 polymer ?
#
loop_
_entity_poly.entity_id
_entity_poly.type
_entity_poly.pdbx_seq_one_letter_code
_entity_poly.pdbx_strand_id
1 'polypeptide(L)'
;MIKPAWYSQPFRPDGGITAEGLRNQLGRPALSKLTVLVRESAQNSWDAKHDADVRFKLDLVTVSAAHRQAWVNLLGPNAPMDTSAPRTLPEFLRTTSIRYLAVSDRGTVGLGGPTRSDRFAGANHRAWLSFVLNSGEKQDTDGGGGTYGYGKGAFFLASRLWTVLIYTRFREEGLLRTRLIGSALLTSTTDNGVPLTGRYWWGLPQDDHCEPLIDEDADATARALGLRGFEGQETGTSVIVLDPDLADPSVPEDDESEMSIGEAGRYLADAATWNLWPLMLTDRSPRLQVDVTAHGERIQVASELDDPVIAEFSDAYRRMAGKDGTPIMCFRPKTHLGRFGHRDTFGSQVDSPAAAELGLDGSPHHVCLMRRPDLVVQYLPGQEKAHPVAGYTGVFKVSDDLDATFAKSEPPTHDAWIDTDLTGREATFVRVARKRLLEQCAALAGPKAKEARVLDVPVASVAARLGFLLAGIGGGGAEAALTMPGLPPVDLSDHDESTGTNSTKDPQNVESAPHGDGRASTRTRRGGSTSRRARRPQLIGAPTFSSFRGKIVLAQRVKAFSGARLLGEATVVTGEGATETARPAGLPVPEVLGWLNGNQFTTGPGFDPPDDGAELDLLISPVADAAIDVAVQVARS
;
A
#
# COMPACT_ATOMS: atom_id res chain seq x y z
N MET A 1 14.11 -48.78 15.13
CA MET A 1 13.95 -47.45 14.52
C MET A 1 13.56 -46.51 15.64
N ILE A 2 14.40 -45.53 15.97
CA ILE A 2 14.12 -44.56 17.04
C ILE A 2 12.99 -43.65 16.53
N LYS A 3 11.89 -43.57 17.27
CA LYS A 3 10.76 -42.70 16.92
C LYS A 3 11.05 -41.29 17.44
N PRO A 4 10.62 -40.24 16.72
CA PRO A 4 10.80 -38.90 17.21
C PRO A 4 9.98 -38.67 18.48
N ALA A 5 10.55 -37.90 19.41
CA ALA A 5 9.96 -37.60 20.71
C ALA A 5 10.46 -36.24 21.23
N TRP A 6 9.77 -35.73 22.26
CA TRP A 6 10.18 -34.52 22.95
C TRP A 6 11.36 -34.77 23.88
N TYR A 7 12.37 -33.92 23.76
CA TYR A 7 13.52 -33.80 24.63
C TYR A 7 13.44 -32.47 25.38
N SER A 8 13.58 -32.52 26.70
CA SER A 8 13.66 -31.34 27.56
C SER A 8 15.11 -31.03 27.88
N GLN A 9 15.56 -29.80 27.65
CA GLN A 9 16.93 -29.41 27.93
C GLN A 9 17.13 -29.14 29.44
N PRO A 10 17.94 -29.96 30.15
CA PRO A 10 18.33 -29.66 31.52
C PRO A 10 19.31 -28.49 31.55
N PHE A 11 19.40 -27.81 32.69
CA PHE A 11 20.49 -26.86 32.90
C PHE A 11 21.83 -27.58 32.88
N ARG A 12 22.81 -27.00 32.19
CA ARG A 12 24.18 -27.49 32.25
C ARG A 12 24.86 -27.03 33.54
N PRO A 13 25.86 -27.77 34.05
CA PRO A 13 26.57 -27.41 35.29
C PRO A 13 27.24 -26.01 35.26
N ASP A 14 27.60 -25.53 34.08
CA ASP A 14 28.18 -24.21 33.81
C ASP A 14 27.14 -23.10 33.58
N GLY A 15 25.86 -23.43 33.68
CA GLY A 15 24.73 -22.52 33.47
C GLY A 15 24.12 -22.62 32.07
N GLY A 16 23.05 -21.87 31.85
CA GLY A 16 22.33 -21.84 30.57
C GLY A 16 21.30 -20.72 30.53
N ILE A 17 20.89 -20.34 29.33
CA ILE A 17 19.85 -19.33 29.12
C ILE A 17 18.48 -20.00 29.25
N THR A 18 17.58 -19.40 30.03
CA THR A 18 16.20 -19.86 30.13
C THR A 18 15.39 -19.46 28.90
N ALA A 19 14.41 -20.30 28.53
CA ALA A 19 13.46 -19.94 27.49
C ALA A 19 12.65 -18.67 27.84
N GLU A 20 12.36 -18.44 29.12
CA GLU A 20 11.72 -17.19 29.60
C GLU A 20 12.60 -15.97 29.39
N GLY A 21 13.91 -16.06 29.68
CA GLY A 21 14.85 -14.97 29.45
C GLY A 21 14.90 -14.59 27.97
N LEU A 22 14.92 -15.61 27.10
CA LEU A 22 14.84 -15.41 25.64
C LEU A 22 13.51 -14.78 25.23
N ARG A 23 12.38 -15.20 25.81
CA ARG A 23 11.05 -14.61 25.53
C ARG A 23 10.87 -13.21 26.09
N ASN A 24 11.42 -12.89 27.25
CA ASN A 24 11.30 -11.57 27.86
C ASN A 24 12.17 -10.54 27.10
N GLN A 25 13.27 -10.98 26.51
CA GLN A 25 14.00 -10.16 25.53
C GLN A 25 13.13 -9.79 24.33
N LEU A 26 12.14 -10.63 23.98
CA LEU A 26 11.16 -10.39 22.94
C LEU A 26 10.08 -9.34 23.28
N GLY A 27 10.12 -8.73 24.48
CA GLY A 27 9.33 -7.55 24.83
C GLY A 27 7.82 -7.65 24.53
N ARG A 28 7.16 -6.49 24.45
CA ARG A 28 5.85 -6.35 23.79
C ARG A 28 6.06 -5.39 22.62
N PRO A 29 6.00 -5.87 21.37
CA PRO A 29 6.16 -5.00 20.21
C PRO A 29 5.04 -3.96 20.16
N ALA A 30 5.32 -2.79 19.57
CA ALA A 30 4.28 -1.80 19.27
C ALA A 30 3.37 -2.28 18.12
N LEU A 31 3.92 -3.10 17.22
CA LEU A 31 3.21 -3.77 16.13
C LEU A 31 2.66 -5.12 16.58
N SER A 32 1.63 -5.60 15.89
CA SER A 32 1.00 -6.90 16.14
C SER A 32 1.99 -8.04 15.92
N LYS A 33 1.73 -9.16 16.59
CA LYS A 33 2.54 -10.39 16.45
C LYS A 33 2.64 -10.84 15.00
N LEU A 34 1.56 -10.68 14.21
CA LEU A 34 1.53 -11.04 12.80
C LEU A 34 2.36 -10.08 11.94
N THR A 35 2.29 -8.77 12.18
CA THR A 35 3.13 -7.79 11.47
C THR A 35 4.61 -8.01 11.76
N VAL A 36 4.99 -8.21 13.03
CA VAL A 36 6.37 -8.54 13.40
C VAL A 36 6.80 -9.86 12.74
N LEU A 37 5.95 -10.89 12.74
CA LEU A 37 6.23 -12.15 12.06
C LEU A 37 6.54 -11.95 10.58
N VAL A 38 5.71 -11.19 9.85
CA VAL A 38 5.92 -10.92 8.42
C VAL A 38 7.26 -10.22 8.19
N ARG A 39 7.56 -9.16 8.95
CA ARG A 39 8.80 -8.40 8.84
C ARG A 39 10.03 -9.27 9.08
N GLU A 40 10.08 -9.92 10.24
CA GLU A 40 11.26 -10.70 10.67
C GLU A 40 11.48 -11.93 9.80
N SER A 41 10.42 -12.64 9.42
CA SER A 41 10.54 -13.84 8.59
C SER A 41 10.91 -13.53 7.14
N ALA A 42 10.40 -12.44 6.57
CA ALA A 42 10.80 -11.99 5.24
C ALA A 42 12.25 -11.50 5.22
N GLN A 43 12.69 -10.76 6.24
CA GLN A 43 14.09 -10.38 6.39
C GLN A 43 15.01 -11.60 6.46
N ASN A 44 14.70 -12.58 7.33
CA ASN A 44 15.46 -13.84 7.42
C ASN A 44 15.55 -14.55 6.06
N SER A 45 14.45 -14.57 5.33
CA SER A 45 14.37 -15.19 4.00
C SER A 45 15.24 -14.44 2.98
N TRP A 46 15.21 -13.10 3.04
CA TRP A 46 15.96 -12.23 2.13
C TRP A 46 17.46 -12.21 2.39
N ASP A 47 17.86 -12.34 3.65
CA ASP A 47 19.27 -12.46 4.05
C ASP A 47 19.83 -13.84 3.67
N ALA A 48 18.98 -14.88 3.66
CA ALA A 48 19.33 -16.23 3.25
C ALA A 48 19.29 -16.47 1.72
N LYS A 49 18.96 -15.45 0.91
CA LYS A 49 18.80 -15.61 -0.54
C LYS A 49 20.06 -16.15 -1.23
N HIS A 50 19.84 -16.93 -2.29
CA HIS A 50 20.86 -17.20 -3.30
C HIS A 50 20.85 -16.06 -4.35
N ASP A 51 21.57 -16.24 -5.46
CA ASP A 51 21.61 -15.34 -6.63
C ASP A 51 20.31 -15.26 -7.47
N ALA A 52 19.14 -15.58 -6.91
CA ALA A 52 17.87 -15.60 -7.64
C ALA A 52 16.73 -14.98 -6.84
N ASP A 53 15.56 -14.82 -7.48
CA ASP A 53 14.33 -14.41 -6.80
C ASP A 53 14.01 -15.35 -5.64
N VAL A 54 13.62 -14.76 -4.52
CA VAL A 54 13.15 -15.50 -3.34
C VAL A 54 11.64 -15.61 -3.42
N ARG A 55 11.11 -16.84 -3.40
CA ARG A 55 9.68 -17.05 -3.20
C ARG A 55 9.40 -17.17 -1.72
N PHE A 56 8.62 -16.25 -1.18
CA PHE A 56 8.23 -16.20 0.22
C PHE A 56 6.72 -16.40 0.33
N LYS A 57 6.29 -17.42 1.07
CA LYS A 57 4.89 -17.81 1.17
C LYS A 57 4.44 -17.88 2.63
N LEU A 58 3.29 -17.26 2.90
CA LEU A 58 2.53 -17.37 4.15
C LEU A 58 1.29 -18.22 3.87
N ASP A 59 1.15 -19.37 4.54
CA ASP A 59 0.05 -20.31 4.31
C ASP A 59 -0.66 -20.64 5.63
N LEU A 60 -1.85 -20.05 5.82
CA LEU A 60 -2.69 -20.30 6.99
C LEU A 60 -3.60 -21.50 6.72
N VAL A 61 -3.30 -22.61 7.38
CA VAL A 61 -3.84 -23.93 7.05
C VAL A 61 -4.61 -24.51 8.24
N THR A 62 -5.75 -25.11 7.95
CA THR A 62 -6.37 -26.11 8.82
C THR A 62 -5.99 -27.50 8.35
N VAL A 63 -5.39 -28.28 9.25
CA VAL A 63 -4.98 -29.65 8.99
C VAL A 63 -6.21 -30.48 8.59
N SER A 64 -6.12 -31.13 7.44
CA SER A 64 -7.20 -31.99 6.95
C SER A 64 -7.38 -33.21 7.85
N ALA A 65 -8.59 -33.80 7.82
CA ALA A 65 -8.88 -35.01 8.59
C ALA A 65 -7.92 -36.17 8.29
N ALA A 66 -7.38 -36.25 7.07
CA ALA A 66 -6.43 -37.28 6.64
C ALA A 66 -5.09 -37.21 7.39
N HIS A 67 -4.63 -36.01 7.77
CA HIS A 67 -3.34 -35.81 8.43
C HIS A 67 -3.47 -35.65 9.94
N ARG A 68 -4.66 -35.35 10.47
CA ARG A 68 -4.90 -35.06 11.90
C ARG A 68 -4.32 -36.13 12.84
N GLN A 69 -4.49 -37.42 12.52
CA GLN A 69 -4.01 -38.49 13.39
C GLN A 69 -2.47 -38.52 13.45
N ALA A 70 -1.78 -38.15 12.36
CA ALA A 70 -0.32 -38.06 12.36
C ALA A 70 0.16 -36.96 13.32
N TRP A 71 -0.49 -35.79 13.34
CA TRP A 71 -0.18 -34.71 14.29
C TRP A 71 -0.29 -35.19 15.74
N VAL A 72 -1.40 -35.85 16.08
CA VAL A 72 -1.63 -36.38 17.44
C VAL A 72 -0.59 -37.45 17.81
N ASN A 73 -0.33 -38.40 16.90
CA ASN A 73 0.57 -39.52 17.18
C ASN A 73 2.05 -39.11 17.26
N LEU A 74 2.47 -38.11 16.48
CA LEU A 74 3.85 -37.67 16.41
C LEU A 74 4.17 -36.65 17.50
N LEU A 75 3.31 -35.64 17.69
CA LEU A 75 3.60 -34.51 18.58
C LEU A 75 3.00 -34.68 19.99
N GLY A 76 2.01 -35.56 20.18
CA GLY A 76 1.33 -35.74 21.46
C GLY A 76 2.13 -36.51 22.53
N PRO A 77 2.82 -37.63 22.21
CA PRO A 77 3.52 -38.42 23.23
C PRO A 77 4.58 -37.61 23.97
N ASN A 78 4.47 -37.55 25.31
CA ASN A 78 5.35 -36.79 26.20
C ASN A 78 5.51 -35.30 25.82
N ALA A 79 4.49 -34.72 25.17
CA ALA A 79 4.46 -33.30 24.89
C ALA A 79 4.63 -32.48 26.17
N PRO A 80 5.49 -31.45 26.16
CA PRO A 80 5.67 -30.64 27.35
C PRO A 80 4.38 -29.89 27.70
N MET A 81 4.16 -29.70 29.00
CA MET A 81 3.02 -29.00 29.54
C MET A 81 3.48 -27.76 30.29
N ASP A 82 2.94 -26.61 29.90
CA ASP A 82 3.17 -25.34 30.56
C ASP A 82 1.87 -24.56 30.58
N THR A 83 1.29 -24.41 31.77
CA THR A 83 0.01 -23.72 31.98
C THR A 83 0.14 -22.20 31.92
N SER A 84 1.35 -21.65 31.79
CA SER A 84 1.56 -20.22 31.54
C SER A 84 1.35 -19.84 30.07
N ALA A 85 1.45 -20.81 29.15
CA ALA A 85 1.12 -20.60 27.75
C ALA A 85 -0.39 -20.37 27.57
N PRO A 86 -0.83 -19.53 26.61
CA PRO A 86 -2.25 -19.34 26.31
C PRO A 86 -3.02 -20.64 26.03
N ARG A 87 -2.33 -21.66 25.53
CA ARG A 87 -2.84 -23.03 25.37
C ARG A 87 -1.69 -24.03 25.41
N THR A 88 -1.92 -25.21 25.97
CA THR A 88 -0.91 -26.29 25.94
C THR A 88 -0.98 -27.11 24.65
N LEU A 89 0.14 -27.70 24.23
CA LEU A 89 0.18 -28.57 23.05
C LEU A 89 -0.80 -29.78 23.16
N PRO A 90 -0.91 -30.49 24.30
CA PRO A 90 -1.92 -31.55 24.46
C PRO A 90 -3.38 -31.08 24.37
N GLU A 91 -3.70 -29.86 24.80
CA GLU A 91 -5.05 -29.28 24.62
C GLU A 91 -5.30 -28.96 23.16
N PHE A 92 -4.34 -28.34 22.49
CA PHE A 92 -4.42 -28.05 21.05
C PHE A 92 -4.62 -29.32 20.21
N LEU A 93 -3.88 -30.39 20.48
CA LEU A 93 -4.02 -31.65 19.72
C LEU A 93 -5.37 -32.36 19.96
N ARG A 94 -6.09 -32.00 21.03
CA ARG A 94 -7.44 -32.49 21.33
C ARG A 94 -8.55 -31.68 20.66
N THR A 95 -8.26 -30.51 20.09
CA THR A 95 -9.28 -29.73 19.38
C THR A 95 -9.79 -30.45 18.14
N THR A 96 -10.99 -30.10 17.69
CA THR A 96 -11.58 -30.64 16.46
C THR A 96 -10.80 -30.19 15.21
N SER A 97 -10.26 -28.98 15.24
CA SER A 97 -9.50 -28.37 14.15
C SER A 97 -8.10 -27.97 14.63
N ILE A 98 -7.08 -28.55 14.00
CA ILE A 98 -5.67 -28.19 14.19
C ILE A 98 -5.34 -27.17 13.10
N ARG A 99 -4.86 -25.99 13.49
CA ARG A 99 -4.44 -24.93 12.57
C ARG A 99 -2.97 -24.58 12.74
N TYR A 100 -2.33 -24.19 11.65
CA TYR A 100 -0.96 -23.69 11.65
C TYR A 100 -0.79 -22.59 10.60
N LEU A 101 0.21 -21.73 10.81
CA LEU A 101 0.71 -20.82 9.78
C LEU A 101 2.08 -21.32 9.32
N ALA A 102 2.19 -21.73 8.05
CA ALA A 102 3.47 -22.07 7.45
C ALA A 102 4.07 -20.84 6.79
N VAL A 103 5.21 -20.42 7.30
CA VAL A 103 6.05 -19.37 6.71
C VAL A 103 7.17 -20.06 5.97
N SER A 104 7.24 -19.89 4.66
CA SER A 104 8.15 -20.66 3.83
C SER A 104 8.88 -19.82 2.80
N ASP A 105 10.17 -20.03 2.68
CA ASP A 105 11.03 -19.43 1.67
C ASP A 105 11.57 -20.50 0.73
N ARG A 106 11.79 -20.12 -0.54
CA ARG A 106 12.42 -20.94 -1.57
C ARG A 106 13.37 -20.09 -2.41
N GLY A 107 14.44 -20.70 -2.91
CA GLY A 107 15.53 -19.96 -3.57
C GLY A 107 16.54 -19.37 -2.58
N THR A 108 16.52 -19.84 -1.34
CA THR A 108 17.46 -19.49 -0.28
C THR A 108 18.41 -20.66 0.00
N VAL A 109 19.44 -20.44 0.81
CA VAL A 109 20.45 -21.46 1.13
C VAL A 109 19.94 -22.59 2.05
N GLY A 110 18.80 -22.39 2.73
CA GLY A 110 18.31 -23.29 3.78
C GLY A 110 19.20 -23.31 5.04
N LEU A 111 18.86 -24.13 6.02
CA LEU A 111 19.57 -24.20 7.31
C LEU A 111 20.59 -25.35 7.34
N GLY A 112 21.72 -25.13 6.66
CA GLY A 112 22.89 -26.02 6.75
C GLY A 112 23.77 -25.77 7.97
N GLY A 113 24.84 -26.54 8.12
CA GLY A 113 25.75 -26.44 9.27
C GLY A 113 25.63 -27.60 10.26
N PRO A 114 26.49 -27.64 11.29
CA PRO A 114 26.45 -28.68 12.29
C PRO A 114 25.16 -28.58 13.13
N THR A 115 24.67 -29.74 13.57
CA THR A 115 23.49 -29.86 14.42
C THR A 115 23.79 -29.70 15.91
N ARG A 116 25.04 -29.42 16.27
CA ARG A 116 25.50 -29.28 17.66
C ARG A 116 26.44 -28.08 17.81
N SER A 117 26.26 -27.33 18.90
CA SER A 117 27.04 -26.11 19.18
C SER A 117 28.48 -26.36 19.63
N ASP A 118 28.81 -27.59 20.04
CA ASP A 118 30.17 -28.00 20.41
C ASP A 118 31.05 -28.33 19.18
N ARG A 119 30.49 -28.30 17.97
CA ARG A 119 31.23 -28.46 16.73
C ARG A 119 31.58 -27.10 16.14
N PHE A 120 32.86 -26.95 15.79
CA PHE A 120 33.31 -25.75 15.08
C PHE A 120 32.65 -25.66 13.70
N ALA A 121 32.09 -24.50 13.41
CA ALA A 121 31.68 -24.11 12.07
C ALA A 121 32.25 -22.72 11.76
N GLY A 122 32.71 -22.52 10.53
CA GLY A 122 33.03 -21.17 10.01
C GLY A 122 31.77 -20.32 9.87
N ALA A 123 31.91 -18.99 9.78
CA ALA A 123 30.76 -18.06 9.77
C ALA A 123 29.68 -18.42 8.73
N ASN A 124 30.08 -18.87 7.54
CA ASN A 124 29.17 -19.21 6.43
C ASN A 124 28.50 -20.60 6.54
N HIS A 125 28.74 -21.33 7.63
CA HIS A 125 28.23 -22.69 7.83
C HIS A 125 27.53 -22.85 9.19
N ARG A 126 26.94 -21.75 9.71
CA ARG A 126 26.28 -21.68 11.03
C ARG A 126 24.77 -21.49 10.97
N ALA A 127 24.15 -21.49 9.80
CA ALA A 127 22.72 -21.19 9.64
C ALA A 127 21.82 -22.03 10.58
N TRP A 128 22.07 -23.34 10.67
CA TRP A 128 21.38 -24.23 11.62
C TRP A 128 21.60 -23.83 13.07
N LEU A 129 22.87 -23.67 13.49
CA LEU A 129 23.21 -23.29 14.86
C LEU A 129 22.54 -21.97 15.24
N SER A 130 22.70 -20.95 14.41
CA SER A 130 22.12 -19.64 14.66
C SER A 130 20.60 -19.70 14.71
N PHE A 131 19.94 -20.54 13.90
CA PHE A 131 18.48 -20.57 13.79
C PHE A 131 17.77 -21.46 14.81
N VAL A 132 18.31 -22.64 15.04
CA VAL A 132 17.68 -23.65 15.90
C VAL A 132 18.26 -23.57 17.31
N LEU A 133 19.59 -23.54 17.46
CA LEU A 133 20.22 -23.76 18.77
C LEU A 133 20.58 -22.49 19.54
N ASN A 134 20.99 -21.42 18.86
CA ASN A 134 21.53 -20.21 19.46
C ASN A 134 20.53 -19.04 19.40
N SER A 135 19.23 -19.34 19.44
CA SER A 135 18.19 -18.33 19.57
C SER A 135 18.50 -17.45 20.80
N GLY A 136 18.88 -16.19 20.58
CA GLY A 136 19.28 -15.23 21.63
C GLY A 136 20.70 -14.65 21.53
N GLU A 137 21.58 -15.19 20.68
CA GLU A 137 22.91 -14.60 20.44
C GLU A 137 22.86 -13.50 19.36
N LYS A 138 23.59 -12.40 19.59
CA LYS A 138 23.76 -11.31 18.60
C LYS A 138 24.46 -11.86 17.36
N GLN A 139 23.92 -11.60 16.16
CA GLN A 139 24.61 -11.92 14.92
C GLN A 139 25.52 -10.76 14.52
N ASP A 140 26.84 -10.96 14.64
CA ASP A 140 27.83 -10.11 13.97
C ASP A 140 28.02 -10.62 12.53
N THR A 141 27.10 -10.24 11.64
CA THR A 141 27.31 -10.34 10.18
C THR A 141 27.33 -8.95 9.59
N ASP A 142 28.41 -8.58 8.90
CA ASP A 142 28.53 -7.30 8.20
C ASP A 142 27.36 -7.09 7.24
N GLY A 143 26.43 -6.20 7.61
CA GLY A 143 25.24 -5.85 6.81
C GLY A 143 24.00 -6.72 7.02
N GLY A 144 24.04 -7.72 7.93
CA GLY A 144 22.86 -8.46 8.36
C GLY A 144 22.13 -7.71 9.48
N GLY A 145 20.86 -7.39 9.29
CA GLY A 145 20.12 -6.51 10.21
C GLY A 145 19.78 -7.08 11.59
N GLY A 146 20.09 -8.35 11.88
CA GLY A 146 19.66 -9.04 13.10
C GLY A 146 20.50 -8.72 14.34
N THR A 147 20.17 -7.65 15.07
CA THR A 147 20.98 -7.19 16.22
C THR A 147 20.43 -7.62 17.59
N TYR A 148 19.17 -8.09 17.68
CA TYR A 148 18.46 -8.16 18.97
C TYR A 148 17.66 -9.45 19.29
N GLY A 149 17.86 -10.55 18.56
CA GLY A 149 17.27 -11.85 18.94
C GLY A 149 15.78 -12.06 18.60
N TYR A 150 15.08 -11.04 18.06
CA TYR A 150 13.67 -11.15 17.63
C TYR A 150 13.44 -11.92 16.34
N GLY A 151 14.44 -11.95 15.44
CA GLY A 151 14.31 -12.57 14.12
C GLY A 151 13.66 -13.95 14.13
N LYS A 152 13.88 -14.73 15.19
CA LYS A 152 13.38 -16.10 15.35
C LYS A 152 12.33 -16.19 16.43
N GLY A 153 12.41 -15.29 17.42
CA GLY A 153 11.42 -15.12 18.46
C GLY A 153 10.04 -14.78 17.91
N ALA A 154 9.95 -14.06 16.80
CA ALA A 154 8.67 -13.71 16.16
C ALA A 154 7.80 -14.94 15.84
N PHE A 155 8.39 -16.07 15.41
CA PHE A 155 7.65 -17.32 15.19
C PHE A 155 7.06 -17.89 16.47
N PHE A 156 7.79 -17.79 17.59
CA PHE A 156 7.32 -18.25 18.89
C PHE A 156 6.26 -17.30 19.48
N LEU A 157 6.46 -15.98 19.36
CA LEU A 157 5.47 -14.98 19.77
C LEU A 157 4.14 -15.14 19.05
N ALA A 158 4.21 -15.42 17.75
CA ALA A 158 3.04 -15.66 16.92
C ALA A 158 2.34 -17.01 17.23
N SER A 159 2.93 -17.91 18.01
CA SER A 159 2.31 -19.18 18.42
C SER A 159 1.69 -19.06 19.80
N ARG A 160 0.41 -19.42 19.94
CA ARG A 160 -0.26 -19.55 21.25
C ARG A 160 0.31 -20.67 22.12
N LEU A 161 1.11 -21.57 21.53
CA LEU A 161 1.78 -22.69 22.20
C LEU A 161 3.26 -22.42 22.45
N TRP A 162 3.79 -21.28 21.99
CA TRP A 162 5.23 -21.02 21.87
C TRP A 162 6.00 -22.18 21.24
N THR A 163 5.40 -22.81 20.23
CA THR A 163 5.90 -24.04 19.60
C THR A 163 5.89 -23.91 18.08
N VAL A 164 6.99 -24.32 17.45
CA VAL A 164 7.15 -24.30 15.98
C VAL A 164 7.76 -25.60 15.48
N LEU A 165 7.50 -25.97 14.22
CA LEU A 165 8.29 -26.97 13.49
C LEU A 165 9.15 -26.26 12.43
N ILE A 166 10.36 -26.76 12.21
CA ILE A 166 11.32 -26.21 11.27
C ILE A 166 11.68 -27.32 10.30
N TYR A 167 11.30 -27.16 9.04
CA TYR A 167 11.57 -28.06 7.94
C TYR A 167 12.42 -27.35 6.90
N THR A 168 13.59 -27.88 6.56
CA THR A 168 14.55 -27.17 5.71
C THR A 168 15.25 -28.11 4.75
N ARG A 169 15.54 -27.62 3.54
CA ARG A 169 16.37 -28.30 2.55
C ARG A 169 17.51 -27.39 2.12
N PHE A 170 18.72 -27.90 2.21
CA PHE A 170 19.96 -27.16 1.94
C PHE A 170 20.94 -28.04 1.16
N ARG A 171 22.02 -27.42 0.68
CA ARG A 171 23.14 -28.13 0.04
C ARG A 171 24.28 -28.32 1.01
N GLU A 172 24.79 -29.55 1.07
CA GLU A 172 25.97 -29.92 1.85
C GLU A 172 26.83 -30.82 0.96
N GLU A 173 28.07 -30.40 0.71
CA GLU A 173 29.01 -31.14 -0.16
C GLU A 173 28.43 -31.50 -1.55
N GLY A 174 27.59 -30.61 -2.10
CA GLY A 174 26.93 -30.78 -3.40
C GLY A 174 25.66 -31.64 -3.37
N LEU A 175 25.33 -32.27 -2.26
CA LEU A 175 24.13 -33.08 -2.07
C LEU A 175 23.01 -32.26 -1.41
N LEU A 176 21.77 -32.57 -1.79
CA LEU A 176 20.61 -32.04 -1.08
C LEU A 176 20.40 -32.85 0.19
N ARG A 177 20.26 -32.14 1.32
CA ARG A 177 19.96 -32.71 2.63
C ARG A 177 18.71 -32.05 3.17
N THR A 178 17.86 -32.81 3.84
CA THR A 178 16.67 -32.26 4.52
C THR A 178 16.74 -32.52 6.01
N ARG A 179 16.18 -31.58 6.79
CA ARG A 179 16.06 -31.70 8.25
C ARG A 179 14.67 -31.27 8.70
N LEU A 180 14.14 -31.97 9.70
CA LEU A 180 12.90 -31.61 10.38
C LEU A 180 13.10 -31.69 11.91
N ILE A 181 12.74 -30.62 12.61
CA ILE A 181 12.79 -30.54 14.08
C ILE A 181 11.64 -29.67 14.61
N GLY A 182 11.12 -29.97 15.79
CA GLY A 182 10.21 -29.10 16.52
C GLY A 182 10.90 -28.40 17.69
N SER A 183 10.47 -27.19 18.00
CA SER A 183 11.00 -26.35 19.08
C SER A 183 9.85 -25.83 19.93
N ALA A 184 9.99 -25.87 21.26
CA ALA A 184 9.12 -25.11 22.15
C ALA A 184 9.94 -24.30 23.16
N LEU A 185 9.51 -23.06 23.41
CA LEU A 185 10.12 -22.13 24.37
C LEU A 185 9.13 -21.83 25.50
N LEU A 186 9.14 -22.70 26.50
CA LEU A 186 8.22 -22.68 27.64
C LEU A 186 8.90 -22.15 28.91
N THR A 187 8.17 -22.10 30.02
CA THR A 187 8.70 -21.74 31.33
C THR A 187 9.71 -22.78 31.84
N SER A 188 10.81 -22.30 32.43
CA SER A 188 11.76 -23.17 33.13
C SER A 188 11.09 -23.83 34.32
N THR A 189 11.33 -25.12 34.50
CA THR A 189 10.67 -25.92 35.54
C THR A 189 11.65 -26.92 36.15
N THR A 190 11.22 -27.66 37.15
CA THR A 190 11.96 -28.82 37.68
C THR A 190 11.13 -30.06 37.48
N ASP A 191 11.69 -31.07 36.82
CA ASP A 191 11.04 -32.37 36.64
C ASP A 191 11.89 -33.46 37.30
N ASN A 192 11.28 -34.28 38.16
CA ASN A 192 11.95 -35.33 38.91
C ASN A 192 13.25 -34.90 39.61
N GLY A 193 13.31 -33.66 40.10
CA GLY A 193 14.48 -33.08 40.76
C GLY A 193 15.57 -32.56 39.80
N VAL A 194 15.38 -32.65 38.49
CA VAL A 194 16.27 -32.10 37.46
C VAL A 194 15.75 -30.72 37.02
N PRO A 195 16.55 -29.66 37.17
CA PRO A 195 16.16 -28.34 36.69
C PRO A 195 16.23 -28.28 35.16
N LEU A 196 15.17 -27.78 34.54
CA LEU A 196 14.98 -27.69 33.10
C LEU A 196 14.93 -26.22 32.67
N THR A 197 15.57 -25.92 31.54
CA THR A 197 15.71 -24.55 31.01
C THR A 197 14.40 -23.97 30.42
N GLY A 198 13.39 -24.81 30.21
CA GLY A 198 12.16 -24.46 29.48
C GLY A 198 12.29 -24.59 27.96
N ARG A 199 13.46 -25.01 27.45
CA ARG A 199 13.68 -25.26 26.02
C ARG A 199 13.44 -26.73 25.72
N TYR A 200 12.56 -26.99 24.75
CA TYR A 200 12.20 -28.34 24.33
C TYR A 200 12.41 -28.53 22.84
N TRP A 201 12.86 -29.73 22.47
CA TRP A 201 13.10 -30.13 21.09
C TRP A 201 12.32 -31.40 20.77
N TRP A 202 11.51 -31.37 19.71
CA TRP A 202 10.91 -32.56 19.15
C TRP A 202 11.77 -33.06 17.99
N GLY A 203 12.31 -34.26 18.11
CA GLY A 203 13.27 -34.81 17.15
C GLY A 203 13.70 -36.19 17.59
N LEU A 204 14.99 -36.52 17.48
CA LEU A 204 15.58 -37.78 17.92
C LEU A 204 16.41 -37.53 19.19
N PRO A 205 15.82 -37.74 20.39
CA PRO A 205 16.54 -37.51 21.65
C PRO A 205 17.79 -38.38 21.76
N GLN A 206 18.86 -37.76 22.23
CA GLN A 206 20.12 -38.37 22.66
C GLN A 206 20.29 -38.11 24.18
N ASP A 207 21.43 -38.50 24.74
CA ASP A 207 21.68 -38.35 26.18
C ASP A 207 21.73 -36.88 26.63
N ASP A 208 22.30 -35.98 25.82
CA ASP A 208 22.56 -34.57 26.18
C ASP A 208 22.00 -33.54 25.19
N HIS A 209 21.43 -33.99 24.07
CA HIS A 209 20.87 -33.15 23.02
C HIS A 209 19.75 -33.87 22.25
N CYS A 210 19.15 -33.17 21.29
CA CYS A 210 18.15 -33.73 20.37
C CYS A 210 18.61 -33.46 18.94
N GLU A 211 18.68 -34.52 18.13
CA GLU A 211 19.02 -34.40 16.70
C GLU A 211 17.74 -34.24 15.87
N PRO A 212 17.78 -33.55 14.71
CA PRO A 212 16.64 -33.50 13.81
C PRO A 212 16.42 -34.85 13.12
N LEU A 213 15.21 -35.06 12.59
CA LEU A 213 15.03 -36.07 11.55
C LEU A 213 15.77 -35.60 10.29
N ILE A 214 16.30 -36.54 9.51
CA ILE A 214 17.13 -36.25 8.34
C ILE A 214 16.59 -36.93 7.09
N ASP A 215 16.76 -36.27 5.94
CA ASP A 215 16.50 -36.80 4.59
C ASP A 215 15.11 -37.46 4.47
N GLU A 216 15.06 -38.72 4.05
CA GLU A 216 13.79 -39.44 3.82
C GLU A 216 12.92 -39.52 5.09
N ASP A 217 13.51 -39.62 6.28
CA ASP A 217 12.74 -39.63 7.53
C ASP A 217 12.09 -38.26 7.80
N ALA A 218 12.81 -37.17 7.49
CA ALA A 218 12.27 -35.81 7.57
C ALA A 218 11.14 -35.61 6.55
N ASP A 219 11.38 -36.00 5.29
CA ASP A 219 10.44 -35.81 4.19
C ASP A 219 9.18 -36.67 4.36
N ALA A 220 9.33 -37.93 4.77
CA ALA A 220 8.21 -38.83 5.05
C ALA A 220 7.35 -38.32 6.22
N THR A 221 8.00 -37.77 7.25
CA THR A 221 7.31 -37.18 8.40
C THR A 221 6.58 -35.90 8.00
N ALA A 222 7.22 -35.01 7.23
CA ALA A 222 6.58 -33.81 6.70
C ALA A 222 5.35 -34.14 5.85
N ARG A 223 5.45 -35.15 4.97
CA ARG A 223 4.31 -35.66 4.18
C ARG A 223 3.21 -36.24 5.06
N ALA A 224 3.54 -36.99 6.11
CA ALA A 224 2.56 -37.54 7.04
C ALA A 224 1.78 -36.44 7.77
N LEU A 225 2.46 -35.34 8.13
CA LEU A 225 1.86 -34.14 8.72
C LEU A 225 1.08 -33.29 7.70
N GLY A 226 1.15 -33.58 6.40
CA GLY A 226 0.49 -32.81 5.35
C GLY A 226 1.20 -31.48 5.05
N LEU A 227 2.49 -31.37 5.38
CA LEU A 227 3.31 -30.20 5.07
C LEU A 227 3.76 -30.25 3.60
N ARG A 228 3.90 -29.08 2.97
CA ARG A 228 4.43 -28.98 1.61
C ARG A 228 5.88 -29.42 1.58
N GLY A 229 6.17 -30.45 0.77
CA GLY A 229 7.52 -30.93 0.50
C GLY A 229 8.35 -29.94 -0.33
N PHE A 230 9.61 -30.30 -0.58
CA PHE A 230 10.46 -29.58 -1.52
C PHE A 230 10.55 -30.33 -2.85
N GLU A 231 10.57 -29.62 -3.98
CA GLU A 231 10.54 -30.23 -5.32
C GLU A 231 11.88 -30.11 -6.05
N GLY A 232 12.29 -31.14 -6.80
CA GLY A 232 13.49 -31.11 -7.63
C GLY A 232 14.75 -30.65 -6.88
N GLN A 233 15.35 -29.56 -7.35
CA GLN A 233 16.60 -28.97 -6.81
C GLN A 233 16.39 -27.75 -5.90
N GLU A 234 15.15 -27.46 -5.55
CA GLU A 234 14.76 -26.33 -4.71
C GLU A 234 15.43 -26.38 -3.32
N THR A 235 15.78 -25.24 -2.74
CA THR A 235 16.28 -25.15 -1.36
C THR A 235 15.51 -24.06 -0.62
N GLY A 236 15.51 -24.15 0.71
CA GLY A 236 14.96 -23.14 1.59
C GLY A 236 14.39 -23.71 2.86
N THR A 237 13.57 -22.92 3.56
CA THR A 237 13.05 -23.25 4.89
C THR A 237 11.55 -23.07 4.95
N SER A 238 10.90 -23.89 5.77
CA SER A 238 9.48 -23.82 6.11
C SER A 238 9.39 -23.88 7.64
N VAL A 239 8.98 -22.78 8.26
CA VAL A 239 8.71 -22.69 9.70
C VAL A 239 7.20 -22.76 9.90
N ILE A 240 6.75 -23.74 10.66
CA ILE A 240 5.35 -24.04 10.93
C ILE A 240 5.02 -23.51 12.32
N VAL A 241 4.30 -22.40 12.39
CA VAL A 241 3.82 -21.79 13.64
C VAL A 241 2.54 -22.52 14.05
N LEU A 242 2.58 -23.24 15.18
CA LEU A 242 1.43 -24.02 15.66
C LEU A 242 0.45 -23.12 16.41
N ASP A 243 -0.84 -23.28 16.12
CA ASP A 243 -1.92 -22.47 16.69
C ASP A 243 -1.57 -20.97 16.68
N PRO A 244 -1.43 -20.36 15.49
CA PRO A 244 -1.04 -18.96 15.39
C PRO A 244 -2.04 -18.08 16.16
N ASP A 245 -1.53 -17.08 16.84
CA ASP A 245 -2.32 -16.05 17.51
C ASP A 245 -2.90 -15.11 16.46
N LEU A 246 -4.23 -15.17 16.32
CA LEU A 246 -4.99 -14.40 15.33
C LEU A 246 -5.80 -13.28 15.97
N ALA A 247 -5.39 -12.78 17.15
CA ALA A 247 -5.98 -11.59 17.75
C ALA A 247 -6.07 -10.45 16.74
N ASP A 248 -7.23 -9.79 16.68
CA ASP A 248 -7.44 -8.67 15.77
C ASP A 248 -6.73 -7.42 16.32
N PRO A 249 -5.76 -6.84 15.59
CA PRO A 249 -5.03 -5.67 16.06
C PRO A 249 -5.84 -4.37 15.99
N SER A 250 -7.02 -4.38 15.35
CA SER A 250 -7.91 -3.23 15.27
C SER A 250 -8.85 -3.09 16.48
N VAL A 251 -8.93 -4.12 17.33
CA VAL A 251 -9.74 -4.10 18.55
C VAL A 251 -8.86 -3.91 19.80
N PRO A 252 -9.41 -3.38 20.91
CA PRO A 252 -8.69 -3.26 22.17
C PRO A 252 -8.11 -4.60 22.66
N GLU A 253 -6.93 -4.57 23.32
CA GLU A 253 -6.24 -5.79 23.80
C GLU A 253 -7.06 -6.65 24.79
N ASP A 254 -8.06 -6.06 25.46
CA ASP A 254 -8.95 -6.77 26.38
C ASP A 254 -10.10 -7.50 25.65
N ASP A 255 -10.26 -7.29 24.35
CA ASP A 255 -11.15 -8.06 23.49
C ASP A 255 -10.44 -9.33 23.00
N GLU A 256 -10.93 -10.49 23.42
CA GLU A 256 -10.37 -11.80 23.05
C GLU A 256 -10.81 -12.27 21.64
N SER A 257 -11.39 -11.38 20.83
CA SER A 257 -11.83 -11.71 19.47
C SER A 257 -10.66 -12.07 18.55
N GLU A 258 -10.68 -13.30 18.03
CA GLU A 258 -9.79 -13.72 16.96
C GLU A 258 -10.40 -13.39 15.60
N MET A 259 -9.58 -12.92 14.68
CA MET A 259 -9.92 -12.87 13.25
C MET A 259 -10.26 -14.28 12.74
N SER A 260 -11.23 -14.37 11.83
CA SER A 260 -11.39 -15.60 11.04
C SER A 260 -10.12 -15.87 10.22
N ILE A 261 -9.92 -17.12 9.78
CA ILE A 261 -8.76 -17.49 8.96
C ILE A 261 -8.69 -16.66 7.66
N GLY A 262 -9.84 -16.32 7.07
CA GLY A 262 -9.89 -15.46 5.89
C GLY A 262 -9.50 -14.01 6.16
N GLU A 263 -9.91 -13.46 7.31
CA GLU A 263 -9.52 -12.10 7.74
C GLU A 263 -8.04 -12.05 8.10
N ALA A 264 -7.53 -13.01 8.86
CA ALA A 264 -6.11 -13.13 9.16
C ALA A 264 -5.26 -13.29 7.89
N GLY A 265 -5.74 -14.04 6.89
CA GLY A 265 -5.10 -14.16 5.58
C GLY A 265 -5.01 -12.81 4.84
N ARG A 266 -6.08 -12.02 4.86
CA ARG A 266 -6.10 -10.65 4.31
C ARG A 266 -5.16 -9.72 5.07
N TYR A 267 -5.16 -9.79 6.40
CA TYR A 267 -4.25 -9.02 7.23
C TYR A 267 -2.77 -9.35 6.95
N LEU A 268 -2.42 -10.64 6.80
CA LEU A 268 -1.06 -11.06 6.43
C LEU A 268 -0.64 -10.54 5.05
N ALA A 269 -1.54 -10.53 4.07
CA ALA A 269 -1.28 -9.98 2.74
C ALA A 269 -1.13 -8.45 2.76
N ASP A 270 -1.93 -7.77 3.56
CA ASP A 270 -1.86 -6.33 3.79
C ASP A 270 -0.54 -5.95 4.49
N ALA A 271 -0.21 -6.64 5.59
CA ALA A 271 1.07 -6.48 6.28
C ALA A 271 2.27 -6.76 5.34
N ALA A 272 2.20 -7.79 4.50
CA ALA A 272 3.25 -8.05 3.51
C ALA A 272 3.38 -6.90 2.50
N THR A 273 2.27 -6.33 2.03
CA THR A 273 2.26 -5.19 1.11
C THR A 273 3.03 -4.01 1.72
N TRP A 274 2.62 -3.54 2.90
CA TRP A 274 3.19 -2.34 3.50
C TRP A 274 4.61 -2.51 4.02
N ASN A 275 5.01 -3.73 4.39
CA ASN A 275 6.34 -3.96 4.93
C ASN A 275 7.37 -4.39 3.87
N LEU A 276 6.93 -4.97 2.74
CA LEU A 276 7.81 -5.67 1.79
C LEU A 276 7.74 -5.16 0.35
N TRP A 277 6.84 -4.22 0.02
CA TRP A 277 6.71 -3.67 -1.34
C TRP A 277 8.04 -3.27 -2.03
N PRO A 278 9.07 -2.70 -1.36
CA PRO A 278 10.29 -2.28 -2.05
C PRO A 278 11.14 -3.46 -2.55
N LEU A 279 11.01 -4.62 -1.90
CA LEU A 279 11.64 -5.86 -2.33
C LEU A 279 10.82 -6.58 -3.42
N MET A 280 9.54 -6.23 -3.55
CA MET A 280 8.59 -6.80 -4.51
C MET A 280 8.56 -6.07 -5.86
N LEU A 281 9.18 -4.90 -5.96
CA LEU A 281 9.21 -4.06 -7.17
C LEU A 281 9.55 -4.87 -8.42
N THR A 282 8.77 -4.66 -9.48
CA THR A 282 8.82 -5.42 -10.72
C THR A 282 10.13 -5.28 -11.50
N ASP A 283 10.82 -4.15 -11.34
CA ASP A 283 12.10 -3.81 -11.96
C ASP A 283 13.32 -4.25 -11.13
N ARG A 284 13.10 -4.92 -9.98
CA ARG A 284 14.17 -5.42 -9.10
C ARG A 284 14.67 -6.81 -9.51
N SER A 285 15.97 -7.06 -9.37
CA SER A 285 16.58 -8.39 -9.49
C SER A 285 17.80 -8.52 -8.56
N PRO A 286 17.84 -9.53 -7.66
CA PRO A 286 16.74 -10.43 -7.31
C PRO A 286 15.57 -9.66 -6.68
N ARG A 287 14.37 -10.22 -6.74
CA ARG A 287 13.17 -9.70 -6.05
C ARG A 287 12.54 -10.73 -5.12
N LEU A 288 11.75 -10.25 -4.17
CA LEU A 288 10.96 -11.04 -3.25
C LEU A 288 9.57 -11.26 -3.86
N GLN A 289 9.21 -12.51 -4.15
CA GLN A 289 7.88 -12.89 -4.63
C GLN A 289 7.06 -13.36 -3.44
N VAL A 290 6.05 -12.60 -3.05
CA VAL A 290 5.22 -12.91 -1.88
C VAL A 290 3.91 -13.59 -2.29
N ASP A 291 3.60 -14.72 -1.67
CA ASP A 291 2.33 -15.43 -1.82
C ASP A 291 1.65 -15.61 -0.46
N VAL A 292 0.36 -15.28 -0.37
CA VAL A 292 -0.44 -15.53 0.84
C VAL A 292 -1.61 -16.45 0.50
N THR A 293 -1.80 -17.49 1.30
CA THR A 293 -2.95 -18.38 1.20
C THR A 293 -3.62 -18.60 2.55
N ALA A 294 -4.95 -18.71 2.54
CA ALA A 294 -5.75 -19.03 3.71
C ALA A 294 -6.80 -20.08 3.31
N HIS A 295 -6.85 -21.22 4.02
CA HIS A 295 -7.69 -22.37 3.63
C HIS A 295 -7.49 -22.86 2.18
N GLY A 296 -6.29 -22.69 1.63
CA GLY A 296 -5.97 -23.04 0.24
C GLY A 296 -6.45 -22.02 -0.80
N GLU A 297 -7.18 -20.97 -0.39
CA GLU A 297 -7.50 -19.85 -1.25
C GLU A 297 -6.33 -18.86 -1.30
N ARG A 298 -6.02 -18.36 -2.50
CA ARG A 298 -4.99 -17.33 -2.67
C ARG A 298 -5.55 -15.97 -2.32
N ILE A 299 -4.88 -15.28 -1.41
CA ILE A 299 -5.17 -13.91 -1.04
C ILE A 299 -4.22 -13.00 -1.83
N GLN A 300 -4.77 -11.96 -2.45
CA GLN A 300 -4.00 -11.00 -3.23
C GLN A 300 -3.13 -10.15 -2.30
N VAL A 301 -1.83 -10.11 -2.60
CA VAL A 301 -0.88 -9.15 -2.02
C VAL A 301 -0.80 -7.99 -3.00
N ALA A 302 -1.07 -6.77 -2.53
CA ALA A 302 -1.04 -5.59 -3.37
C ALA A 302 0.40 -5.26 -3.82
N SER A 303 0.50 -4.52 -4.92
CA SER A 303 1.72 -4.20 -5.64
C SER A 303 1.63 -2.80 -6.25
N GLU A 304 2.72 -2.33 -6.87
CA GLU A 304 2.69 -1.06 -7.59
C GLU A 304 1.78 -1.05 -8.84
N LEU A 305 1.24 -2.21 -9.24
CA LEU A 305 0.42 -2.34 -10.45
C LEU A 305 -1.08 -2.22 -10.16
N ASP A 306 -1.49 -2.48 -8.93
CA ASP A 306 -2.90 -2.56 -8.51
C ASP A 306 -3.24 -1.68 -7.30
N ASP A 307 -2.26 -1.20 -6.54
CA ASP A 307 -2.45 -0.21 -5.47
C ASP A 307 -1.83 1.15 -5.83
N PRO A 308 -2.63 2.23 -5.95
CA PRO A 308 -2.15 3.56 -6.29
C PRO A 308 -1.14 4.14 -5.29
N VAL A 309 -1.31 3.91 -3.99
CA VAL A 309 -0.42 4.47 -2.97
C VAL A 309 0.92 3.74 -2.97
N ILE A 310 0.91 2.41 -3.15
CA ILE A 310 2.14 1.64 -3.35
C ILE A 310 2.84 2.06 -4.64
N ALA A 311 2.11 2.31 -5.73
CA ALA A 311 2.68 2.86 -6.96
C ALA A 311 3.37 4.21 -6.73
N GLU A 312 2.75 5.10 -5.95
CA GLU A 312 3.32 6.41 -5.60
C GLU A 312 4.58 6.29 -4.72
N PHE A 313 4.59 5.40 -3.71
CA PHE A 313 5.80 5.09 -2.94
C PHE A 313 6.91 4.49 -3.83
N SER A 314 6.53 3.63 -4.79
CA SER A 314 7.45 3.04 -5.76
C SER A 314 8.08 4.10 -6.67
N ASP A 315 7.31 5.07 -7.14
CA ASP A 315 7.79 6.22 -7.88
C ASP A 315 8.73 7.09 -7.05
N ALA A 316 8.38 7.35 -5.79
CA ALA A 316 9.23 8.08 -4.85
C ALA A 316 10.57 7.34 -4.60
N TYR A 317 10.55 6.01 -4.49
CA TYR A 317 11.75 5.17 -4.38
C TYR A 317 12.63 5.27 -5.63
N ARG A 318 12.04 5.15 -6.83
CA ARG A 318 12.79 5.27 -8.10
C ARG A 318 13.43 6.65 -8.25
N ARG A 319 12.72 7.72 -7.86
CA ARG A 319 13.26 9.09 -7.83
C ARG A 319 14.42 9.22 -6.84
N MET A 320 14.28 8.66 -5.64
CA MET A 320 15.31 8.64 -4.61
C MET A 320 16.59 7.93 -5.09
N ALA A 321 16.43 6.77 -5.75
CA ALA A 321 17.53 5.98 -6.29
C ALA A 321 18.16 6.61 -7.54
N GLY A 322 17.39 7.40 -8.30
CA GLY A 322 17.81 8.07 -9.52
C GLY A 322 18.61 9.36 -9.31
N LYS A 323 18.77 10.10 -10.41
CA LYS A 323 19.49 11.39 -10.42
C LYS A 323 18.77 12.50 -9.66
N ASP A 324 17.44 12.41 -9.58
CA ASP A 324 16.56 13.38 -8.93
C ASP A 324 16.51 13.21 -7.41
N GLY A 325 17.19 12.20 -6.86
CA GLY A 325 17.26 11.96 -5.43
C GLY A 325 18.01 13.08 -4.70
N THR A 326 17.35 13.70 -3.73
CA THR A 326 17.90 14.78 -2.92
C THR A 326 18.81 14.21 -1.83
N PRO A 327 20.09 14.61 -1.75
CA PRO A 327 20.98 14.17 -0.68
C PRO A 327 20.59 14.84 0.64
N ILE A 328 20.43 14.03 1.68
CA ILE A 328 20.23 14.51 3.05
C ILE A 328 21.58 14.54 3.75
N MET A 329 21.97 15.72 4.25
CA MET A 329 23.30 15.96 4.81
C MET A 329 23.22 16.33 6.29
N CYS A 330 24.13 15.75 7.08
CA CYS A 330 24.56 16.36 8.34
C CYS A 330 25.73 17.30 8.03
N PHE A 331 25.72 18.52 8.57
CA PHE A 331 26.81 19.48 8.36
C PHE A 331 27.80 19.52 9.54
N ARG A 332 27.40 19.03 10.71
CA ARG A 332 28.21 19.02 11.94
C ARG A 332 27.90 17.76 12.77
N PRO A 333 28.72 16.69 12.66
CA PRO A 333 29.84 16.54 11.72
C PRO A 333 29.35 16.40 10.27
N LYS A 334 30.21 16.75 9.29
CA LYS A 334 29.83 16.75 7.87
C LYS A 334 29.78 15.31 7.34
N THR A 335 28.59 14.81 7.05
CA THR A 335 28.36 13.44 6.56
C THR A 335 27.13 13.41 5.65
N HIS A 336 27.15 12.56 4.63
CA HIS A 336 25.97 12.23 3.82
C HIS A 336 25.15 11.18 4.56
N LEU A 337 23.91 11.51 4.92
CA LEU A 337 23.04 10.63 5.71
C LEU A 337 22.28 9.62 4.85
N GLY A 338 21.99 9.99 3.61
CA GLY A 338 21.15 9.20 2.72
C GLY A 338 20.50 10.04 1.64
N ARG A 339 19.62 9.42 0.86
CA ARG A 339 18.90 10.07 -0.25
C ARG A 339 17.40 10.08 0.01
N PHE A 340 16.74 11.14 -0.43
CA PHE A 340 15.30 11.35 -0.33
C PHE A 340 14.68 11.55 -1.71
N GLY A 341 13.52 10.94 -1.95
CA GLY A 341 12.69 11.14 -3.12
C GLY A 341 11.22 11.24 -2.71
N HIS A 342 10.39 11.88 -3.54
CA HIS A 342 8.98 12.06 -3.25
C HIS A 342 8.12 12.08 -4.51
N ARG A 343 6.81 11.88 -4.29
CA ARG A 343 5.76 12.05 -5.29
C ARG A 343 4.56 12.75 -4.65
N ASP A 344 4.07 13.81 -5.29
CA ASP A 344 2.78 14.40 -4.92
C ASP A 344 1.65 13.49 -5.35
N THR A 345 0.62 13.39 -4.51
CA THR A 345 -0.54 12.52 -4.71
C THR A 345 -1.82 13.34 -4.70
N PHE A 346 -2.84 12.87 -5.41
CA PHE A 346 -4.16 13.51 -5.45
C PHE A 346 -5.25 12.45 -5.56
N GLY A 347 -6.13 12.39 -4.56
CA GLY A 347 -7.23 11.43 -4.47
C GLY A 347 -6.84 10.05 -3.93
N SER A 348 -5.54 9.77 -3.76
CA SER A 348 -5.04 8.51 -3.19
C SER A 348 -5.36 8.43 -1.70
N GLN A 349 -5.91 7.30 -1.25
CA GLN A 349 -6.29 7.05 0.15
C GLN A 349 -5.70 5.72 0.59
N VAL A 350 -5.26 5.68 1.85
CA VAL A 350 -4.88 4.47 2.55
C VAL A 350 -6.00 4.08 3.49
N ASP A 351 -6.56 2.90 3.29
CA ASP A 351 -7.63 2.34 4.13
C ASP A 351 -7.42 0.82 4.25
N SER A 352 -6.51 0.44 5.16
CA SER A 352 -6.21 -0.96 5.42
C SER A 352 -5.70 -1.16 6.85
N PRO A 353 -6.09 -2.25 7.56
CA PRO A 353 -5.75 -2.44 8.96
C PRO A 353 -4.24 -2.47 9.25
N ALA A 354 -3.43 -3.09 8.38
CA ALA A 354 -1.99 -3.15 8.59
C ALA A 354 -1.33 -1.79 8.33
N ALA A 355 -1.85 -0.98 7.39
CA ALA A 355 -1.36 0.39 7.21
C ALA A 355 -1.70 1.30 8.40
N ALA A 356 -2.91 1.19 8.94
CA ALA A 356 -3.34 1.95 10.09
C ALA A 356 -2.44 1.70 11.31
N GLU A 357 -2.04 0.45 11.53
CA GLU A 357 -1.07 0.08 12.57
C GLU A 357 0.31 0.75 12.36
N LEU A 358 0.70 0.96 11.11
CA LEU A 358 1.92 1.68 10.73
C LEU A 358 1.75 3.22 10.75
N GLY A 359 0.59 3.72 11.19
CA GLY A 359 0.25 5.14 11.28
C GLY A 359 -0.23 5.76 9.96
N LEU A 360 -0.47 4.96 8.92
CA LEU A 360 -0.99 5.42 7.63
C LEU A 360 -2.51 5.33 7.60
N ASP A 361 -3.18 6.46 7.51
CA ASP A 361 -4.63 6.57 7.32
C ASP A 361 -4.97 7.77 6.43
N GLY A 362 -5.97 7.60 5.56
CA GLY A 362 -6.44 8.63 4.64
C GLY A 362 -5.40 9.05 3.60
N SER A 363 -5.30 10.35 3.33
CA SER A 363 -4.36 10.90 2.34
C SER A 363 -2.91 10.74 2.80
N PRO A 364 -2.02 10.13 1.97
CA PRO A 364 -0.64 9.90 2.37
C PRO A 364 0.10 11.23 2.57
N HIS A 365 0.85 11.32 3.66
CA HIS A 365 1.71 12.44 4.02
C HIS A 365 2.97 11.93 4.74
N HIS A 366 3.47 10.77 4.30
CA HIS A 366 4.46 9.97 5.03
C HIS A 366 5.76 9.81 4.25
N VAL A 367 6.87 9.64 4.97
CA VAL A 367 8.16 9.22 4.40
C VAL A 367 8.47 7.79 4.85
N CYS A 368 8.51 6.86 3.90
CA CYS A 368 9.00 5.51 4.11
C CYS A 368 10.51 5.56 4.37
N LEU A 369 10.93 5.20 5.59
CA LEU A 369 12.32 5.17 6.01
C LEU A 369 12.89 3.78 5.77
N MET A 370 14.07 3.72 5.17
CA MET A 370 14.66 2.47 4.70
C MET A 370 16.15 2.42 5.00
N ARG A 371 16.66 1.21 5.21
CA ARG A 371 18.10 0.92 5.24
C ARG A 371 18.41 -0.33 4.43
N ARG A 372 19.67 -0.77 4.35
CA ARG A 372 19.98 -2.03 3.66
C ARG A 372 19.25 -3.19 4.36
N PRO A 373 18.68 -4.14 3.60
CA PRO A 373 18.74 -4.34 2.15
C PRO A 373 17.55 -3.75 1.34
N ASP A 374 17.03 -2.59 1.73
CA ASP A 374 15.77 -1.93 1.31
C ASP A 374 14.53 -2.44 2.06
N LEU A 375 14.71 -2.78 3.33
CA LEU A 375 13.59 -3.06 4.22
C LEU A 375 12.98 -1.75 4.73
N VAL A 376 11.66 -1.74 4.83
CA VAL A 376 10.90 -0.63 5.45
C VAL A 376 11.14 -0.67 6.95
N VAL A 377 11.74 0.38 7.49
CA VAL A 377 11.89 0.56 8.94
C VAL A 377 10.59 1.12 9.51
N GLN A 378 10.20 2.32 9.09
CA GLN A 378 8.99 3.00 9.56
C GLN A 378 8.41 3.92 8.49
N TYR A 379 7.14 4.29 8.63
CA TYR A 379 6.52 5.39 7.89
C TYR A 379 6.51 6.63 8.77
N LEU A 380 7.43 7.56 8.53
CA LEU A 380 7.52 8.80 9.30
C LEU A 380 6.38 9.77 8.89
N PRO A 381 5.43 10.10 9.77
CA PRO A 381 4.39 11.08 9.46
C PRO A 381 5.00 12.47 9.28
N GLY A 382 4.63 13.12 8.18
CA GLY A 382 4.97 14.49 7.85
C GLY A 382 3.81 15.45 8.11
N GLN A 383 3.93 16.67 7.59
CA GLN A 383 2.83 17.64 7.62
C GLN A 383 1.82 17.32 6.52
N GLU A 384 0.52 17.29 6.81
CA GLU A 384 -0.55 17.17 5.81
C GLU A 384 -0.59 18.39 4.88
N LYS A 385 -1.04 18.18 3.64
CA LYS A 385 -1.36 19.28 2.73
C LYS A 385 -2.66 19.95 3.14
N ALA A 386 -2.81 21.23 2.79
CA ALA A 386 -3.99 22.00 3.17
C ALA A 386 -5.31 21.45 2.59
N HIS A 387 -5.27 20.78 1.44
CA HIS A 387 -6.45 20.20 0.83
C HIS A 387 -6.57 18.71 1.19
N PRO A 388 -7.72 18.23 1.71
CA PRO A 388 -7.86 16.87 2.26
C PRO A 388 -7.53 15.74 1.29
N VAL A 389 -7.79 15.91 -0.02
CA VAL A 389 -7.48 14.89 -1.04
C VAL A 389 -6.08 15.03 -1.66
N ALA A 390 -5.32 16.05 -1.27
CA ALA A 390 -3.95 16.21 -1.74
C ALA A 390 -2.99 15.60 -0.72
N GLY A 391 -2.02 14.84 -1.20
CA GLY A 391 -1.01 14.22 -0.35
C GLY A 391 0.37 14.21 -0.99
N TYR A 392 1.27 13.47 -0.38
CA TYR A 392 2.56 13.09 -0.91
C TYR A 392 3.04 11.78 -0.28
N THR A 393 3.80 11.01 -1.06
CA THR A 393 4.60 9.89 -0.57
C THR A 393 6.06 10.27 -0.65
N GLY A 394 6.81 9.99 0.41
CA GLY A 394 8.26 10.17 0.47
C GLY A 394 8.96 8.85 0.69
N VAL A 395 10.20 8.74 0.21
CA VAL A 395 11.09 7.62 0.50
C VAL A 395 12.46 8.18 0.89
N PHE A 396 12.99 7.70 2.00
CA PHE A 396 14.36 7.99 2.43
C PHE A 396 15.13 6.70 2.66
N LYS A 397 16.29 6.57 2.01
CA LYS A 397 17.21 5.46 2.25
C LYS A 397 18.52 5.96 2.87
N VAL A 398 18.91 5.34 3.97
CA VAL A 398 20.18 5.60 4.67
C VAL A 398 21.35 5.32 3.73
N SER A 399 22.40 6.15 3.83
CA SER A 399 23.65 5.88 3.12
C SER A 399 24.29 4.60 3.63
N ASP A 400 24.79 3.81 2.70
CA ASP A 400 25.53 2.57 2.95
C ASP A 400 26.62 2.67 4.05
N ASP A 401 27.32 3.81 4.13
CA ASP A 401 28.38 4.07 5.14
C ASP A 401 27.85 4.21 6.58
N LEU A 402 26.56 4.48 6.76
CA LEU A 402 25.90 4.69 8.05
C LEU A 402 24.91 3.57 8.40
N ASP A 403 24.81 2.54 7.56
CA ASP A 403 23.86 1.45 7.77
C ASP A 403 24.01 0.82 9.17
N ALA A 404 25.24 0.52 9.58
CA ALA A 404 25.54 0.01 10.91
C ALA A 404 25.13 0.96 12.05
N THR A 405 25.26 2.28 11.86
CA THR A 405 24.83 3.27 12.85
C THR A 405 23.31 3.30 12.99
N PHE A 406 22.58 3.28 11.88
CA PHE A 406 21.12 3.28 11.90
C PHE A 406 20.57 1.93 12.39
N ALA A 407 21.16 0.80 12.02
CA ALA A 407 20.81 -0.51 12.54
C ALA A 407 20.96 -0.61 14.07
N LYS A 408 22.01 -0.02 14.65
CA LYS A 408 22.16 0.08 16.11
C LYS A 408 21.06 0.90 16.79
N SER A 409 20.49 1.88 16.09
CA SER A 409 19.41 2.73 16.62
C SER A 409 18.04 2.06 16.57
N GLU A 410 17.93 0.90 15.92
CA GLU A 410 16.67 0.18 15.82
C GLU A 410 16.39 -0.55 17.12
N PRO A 411 15.15 -0.49 17.63
CA PRO A 411 14.71 -1.43 18.64
C PRO A 411 14.68 -2.84 18.03
N PRO A 412 14.52 -3.86 18.86
CA PRO A 412 14.51 -5.24 18.38
C PRO A 412 13.42 -5.60 17.36
N THR A 413 12.33 -4.85 17.33
CA THR A 413 11.20 -4.94 16.39
C THR A 413 11.50 -4.35 15.01
N HIS A 414 12.67 -3.70 14.86
CA HIS A 414 13.13 -3.07 13.64
C HIS A 414 12.15 -2.04 13.05
N ASP A 415 11.30 -1.43 13.86
CA ASP A 415 10.16 -0.59 13.47
C ASP A 415 10.36 0.91 13.72
N ALA A 416 11.52 1.33 14.23
CA ALA A 416 11.83 2.73 14.45
C ALA A 416 13.34 3.00 14.48
N TRP A 417 13.73 4.27 14.32
CA TRP A 417 15.08 4.74 14.68
C TRP A 417 15.02 5.60 15.93
N ILE A 418 15.68 5.11 16.99
CA ILE A 418 15.69 5.68 18.33
C ILE A 418 17.08 6.29 18.60
N ASP A 419 17.16 7.62 18.63
CA ASP A 419 18.43 8.31 18.85
C ASP A 419 18.88 8.33 20.31
N THR A 420 17.96 8.14 21.26
CA THR A 420 18.25 8.14 22.71
C THR A 420 19.10 6.97 23.16
N ASP A 421 19.10 5.87 22.39
CA ASP A 421 19.85 4.65 22.71
C ASP A 421 21.29 4.72 22.17
N LEU A 422 21.60 5.75 21.41
CA LEU A 422 22.92 6.00 20.84
C LEU A 422 23.68 7.07 21.61
N THR A 423 25.01 7.13 21.40
CA THR A 423 25.87 8.15 22.00
C THR A 423 26.63 8.97 20.96
N GLY A 424 26.97 10.21 21.30
CA GLY A 424 27.85 11.06 20.50
C GLY A 424 27.34 11.38 19.09
N ARG A 425 28.18 11.05 18.08
CA ARG A 425 27.91 11.38 16.67
C ARG A 425 26.80 10.52 16.08
N GLU A 426 26.70 9.26 16.49
CA GLU A 426 25.69 8.31 16.00
C GLU A 426 24.27 8.84 16.29
N ALA A 427 24.00 9.23 17.54
CA ALA A 427 22.73 9.87 17.93
C ALA A 427 22.45 11.16 17.13
N THR A 428 23.50 11.95 16.86
CA THR A 428 23.38 13.18 16.07
C THR A 428 22.94 12.89 14.64
N PHE A 429 23.44 11.83 14.00
CA PHE A 429 23.05 11.47 12.64
C PHE A 429 21.59 11.08 12.53
N VAL A 430 21.09 10.22 13.42
CA VAL A 430 19.67 9.80 13.44
C VAL A 430 18.74 10.99 13.67
N ARG A 431 19.06 11.83 14.68
CA ARG A 431 18.27 13.02 14.99
C ARG A 431 18.26 14.05 13.86
N VAL A 432 19.41 14.30 13.23
CA VAL A 432 19.50 15.25 12.10
C VAL A 432 18.77 14.69 10.88
N ALA A 433 18.86 13.39 10.58
CA ALA A 433 18.10 12.77 9.50
C ALA A 433 16.60 13.02 9.69
N ARG A 434 16.04 12.66 10.85
CA ARG A 434 14.62 12.88 11.17
C ARG A 434 14.23 14.34 11.01
N LYS A 435 15.02 15.27 11.56
CA LYS A 435 14.77 16.71 11.43
C LYS A 435 14.73 17.16 9.97
N ARG A 436 15.72 16.78 9.17
CA ARG A 436 15.81 17.19 7.75
C ARG A 436 14.66 16.61 6.92
N LEU A 437 14.22 15.40 7.21
CA LEU A 437 13.07 14.81 6.53
C LEU A 437 11.78 15.55 6.85
N LEU A 438 11.55 15.92 8.11
CA LEU A 438 10.40 16.77 8.48
C LEU A 438 10.45 18.16 7.82
N GLU A 439 11.64 18.74 7.63
CA GLU A 439 11.81 19.97 6.84
C GLU A 439 11.41 19.77 5.36
N GLN A 440 11.73 18.61 4.76
CA GLN A 440 11.25 18.28 3.41
C GLN A 440 9.73 18.14 3.38
N CYS A 441 9.14 17.40 4.32
CA CYS A 441 7.69 17.25 4.44
C CYS A 441 6.96 18.59 4.55
N ALA A 442 7.46 19.51 5.38
CA ALA A 442 6.89 20.85 5.52
C ALA A 442 6.98 21.67 4.21
N ALA A 443 8.07 21.51 3.45
CA ALA A 443 8.20 22.16 2.14
C ALA A 443 7.19 21.60 1.11
N LEU A 444 6.96 20.27 1.11
CA LEU A 444 5.98 19.61 0.25
C LEU A 444 4.53 19.96 0.62
N ALA A 445 4.24 20.09 1.92
CA ALA A 445 2.93 20.49 2.42
C ALA A 445 2.57 21.93 2.04
N GLY A 446 3.60 22.78 1.83
CA GLY A 446 3.45 24.21 1.62
C GLY A 446 3.15 24.97 2.92
N PRO A 447 2.97 26.31 2.84
CA PRO A 447 2.60 27.11 4.00
C PRO A 447 1.29 26.56 4.59
N LYS A 448 1.23 26.38 5.91
CA LYS A 448 -0.04 26.14 6.58
C LYS A 448 -0.98 27.26 6.16
N ALA A 449 -2.11 26.91 5.54
CA ALA A 449 -3.19 27.85 5.39
C ALA A 449 -3.47 28.36 6.82
N LYS A 450 -3.10 29.62 7.11
CA LYS A 450 -3.73 30.31 8.24
C LYS A 450 -5.22 30.14 7.97
N GLU A 451 -6.00 29.76 8.98
CA GLU A 451 -7.45 29.94 8.93
C GLU A 451 -7.67 31.31 8.33
N ALA A 452 -8.05 31.33 7.05
CA ALA A 452 -8.45 32.55 6.44
C ALA A 452 -9.67 32.88 7.27
N ARG A 453 -9.57 33.90 8.13
CA ARG A 453 -10.77 34.63 8.52
C ARG A 453 -11.50 34.81 7.20
N VAL A 454 -12.67 34.21 7.10
CA VAL A 454 -13.63 34.56 6.06
C VAL A 454 -13.95 36.02 6.33
N LEU A 455 -13.05 36.90 5.88
CA LEU A 455 -13.45 38.21 5.46
C LEU A 455 -14.48 37.89 4.40
N ASP A 456 -15.70 38.38 4.61
CA ASP A 456 -16.71 38.52 3.58
C ASP A 456 -16.12 39.38 2.47
N VAL A 457 -15.20 38.80 1.71
CA VAL A 457 -14.75 39.31 0.44
C VAL A 457 -15.86 38.86 -0.49
N PRO A 458 -16.63 39.79 -1.07
CA PRO A 458 -17.68 39.42 -2.00
C PRO A 458 -17.06 38.53 -3.07
N VAL A 459 -17.57 37.30 -3.21
CA VAL A 459 -17.19 36.33 -4.24
C VAL A 459 -17.25 36.99 -5.62
N ALA A 460 -18.12 37.99 -5.79
CA ALA A 460 -18.20 38.86 -6.96
C ALA A 460 -16.89 39.58 -7.34
N SER A 461 -16.03 39.96 -6.38
CA SER A 461 -14.76 40.66 -6.65
C SER A 461 -13.65 39.73 -7.13
N VAL A 462 -13.62 38.49 -6.62
CA VAL A 462 -12.72 37.43 -7.09
C VAL A 462 -13.23 36.88 -8.44
N ALA A 463 -14.55 36.73 -8.60
CA ALA A 463 -15.19 36.37 -9.86
C ALA A 463 -15.04 37.47 -10.94
N ALA A 464 -15.00 38.75 -10.58
CA ALA A 464 -14.72 39.84 -11.53
C ALA A 464 -13.24 39.87 -11.95
N ARG A 465 -12.32 39.48 -11.06
CA ARG A 465 -10.89 39.36 -11.38
C ARG A 465 -10.56 38.09 -12.18
N LEU A 466 -11.29 36.98 -11.95
CA LEU A 466 -11.30 35.80 -12.83
C LEU A 466 -12.12 36.03 -14.12
N GLY A 467 -13.06 36.97 -14.11
CA GLY A 467 -13.87 37.34 -15.26
C GLY A 467 -13.03 37.91 -16.42
N PHE A 468 -11.89 38.53 -16.11
CA PHE A 468 -10.94 38.98 -17.13
C PHE A 468 -10.17 37.82 -17.80
N LEU A 469 -10.06 36.65 -17.15
CA LEU A 469 -9.53 35.42 -17.75
C LEU A 469 -10.58 34.70 -18.63
N LEU A 470 -11.86 35.00 -18.43
CA LEU A 470 -12.99 34.49 -19.23
C LEU A 470 -13.45 35.47 -20.34
N ALA A 471 -13.08 36.75 -20.25
CA ALA A 471 -13.50 37.81 -21.18
C ALA A 471 -12.60 37.96 -22.42
N GLY A 472 -11.87 36.89 -22.81
CA GLY A 472 -11.03 36.85 -24.01
C GLY A 472 -11.68 36.19 -25.24
N ILE A 473 -12.88 35.62 -25.14
CA ILE A 473 -13.60 35.02 -26.28
C ILE A 473 -14.78 35.93 -26.64
N GLY A 474 -14.54 36.85 -27.56
CA GLY A 474 -15.47 37.92 -27.91
C GLY A 474 -16.63 37.52 -28.84
N GLY A 475 -17.77 38.19 -28.64
CA GLY A 475 -18.50 38.86 -29.72
C GLY A 475 -19.71 38.15 -30.32
N GLY A 476 -20.91 38.71 -30.08
CA GLY A 476 -21.95 38.80 -31.13
C GLY A 476 -23.39 38.45 -30.75
N GLY A 477 -24.05 39.34 -30.00
CA GLY A 477 -25.46 39.69 -30.23
C GLY A 477 -26.55 38.82 -29.59
N ALA A 478 -27.17 39.33 -28.51
CA ALA A 478 -28.56 39.79 -28.51
C ALA A 478 -28.90 40.38 -27.14
N GLU A 479 -29.22 41.67 -27.12
CA GLU A 479 -29.75 42.38 -25.97
C GLU A 479 -31.06 41.74 -25.47
N ALA A 480 -31.14 41.53 -24.17
CA ALA A 480 -32.39 41.63 -23.44
C ALA A 480 -32.11 42.35 -22.12
N ALA A 481 -32.50 43.62 -22.13
CA ALA A 481 -32.52 44.59 -21.05
C ALA A 481 -32.65 44.02 -19.62
N LEU A 482 -31.66 44.32 -18.78
CA LEU A 482 -31.90 44.64 -17.39
C LEU A 482 -31.59 46.12 -17.20
N THR A 483 -32.62 46.94 -17.36
CA THR A 483 -32.63 48.34 -16.98
C THR A 483 -32.49 48.42 -15.46
N MET A 484 -31.31 48.76 -14.97
CA MET A 484 -31.15 49.28 -13.60
C MET A 484 -31.47 50.78 -13.62
N PRO A 485 -32.29 51.31 -12.70
CA PRO A 485 -32.59 52.73 -12.64
C PRO A 485 -31.36 53.56 -12.29
N GLY A 486 -31.24 54.72 -12.93
CA GLY A 486 -30.11 55.63 -12.81
C GLY A 486 -29.89 56.20 -11.40
N LEU A 487 -28.61 56.40 -11.10
CA LEU A 487 -28.12 57.43 -10.21
C LEU A 487 -27.35 58.45 -11.07
N PRO A 488 -27.67 59.76 -10.99
CA PRO A 488 -27.04 60.81 -11.78
C PRO A 488 -25.63 61.13 -11.23
N PRO A 489 -24.78 61.82 -12.03
CA PRO A 489 -23.41 62.13 -11.62
C PRO A 489 -23.44 63.16 -10.49
N VAL A 490 -22.71 62.88 -9.41
CA VAL A 490 -22.38 63.91 -8.41
C VAL A 490 -20.97 64.38 -8.72
N ASP A 491 -20.94 65.54 -9.37
CA ASP A 491 -19.79 66.43 -9.46
C ASP A 491 -19.56 67.10 -8.10
N LEU A 492 -18.31 67.44 -7.85
CA LEU A 492 -17.84 68.13 -6.66
C LEU A 492 -18.21 69.62 -6.74
N SER A 493 -19.26 70.05 -6.03
CA SER A 493 -19.38 71.43 -5.53
C SER A 493 -20.57 71.62 -4.58
N ASP A 494 -20.28 72.15 -3.39
CA ASP A 494 -21.01 73.14 -2.58
C ASP A 494 -22.52 73.01 -2.23
N HIS A 495 -22.76 73.07 -0.92
CA HIS A 495 -23.81 73.78 -0.14
C HIS A 495 -25.34 73.47 -0.25
N ASP A 496 -25.90 73.24 0.95
CA ASP A 496 -27.22 73.61 1.55
C ASP A 496 -28.59 72.92 1.26
N GLU A 497 -29.21 72.53 2.40
CA GLU A 497 -30.62 72.58 2.87
C GLU A 497 -31.85 71.89 2.17
N SER A 498 -32.50 71.01 2.97
CA SER A 498 -33.97 70.94 3.29
C SER A 498 -35.02 70.12 2.45
N THR A 499 -35.68 69.17 3.16
CA THR A 499 -37.13 68.78 3.23
C THR A 499 -38.02 68.35 2.02
N GLY A 500 -38.68 67.17 2.12
CA GLY A 500 -40.16 67.01 1.95
C GLY A 500 -40.83 66.10 0.88
N THR A 501 -41.46 64.98 1.32
CA THR A 501 -42.82 64.40 0.98
C THR A 501 -43.31 63.87 -0.40
N ASN A 502 -43.70 62.56 -0.41
CA ASN A 502 -44.96 61.85 -0.80
C ASN A 502 -45.71 61.92 -2.18
N SER A 503 -46.07 60.70 -2.68
CA SER A 503 -47.40 60.17 -3.11
C SER A 503 -47.84 59.92 -4.60
N THR A 504 -48.15 58.64 -4.88
CA THR A 504 -49.29 57.97 -5.62
C THR A 504 -49.83 58.41 -7.00
N LYS A 505 -50.04 57.45 -7.96
CA LYS A 505 -51.35 56.94 -8.51
C LYS A 505 -51.26 56.09 -9.81
N ASP A 506 -52.19 55.13 -9.92
CA ASP A 506 -52.68 54.21 -11.00
C ASP A 506 -53.46 54.96 -12.14
N PRO A 507 -54.23 54.37 -13.14
CA PRO A 507 -54.32 53.01 -13.76
C PRO A 507 -54.66 52.94 -15.31
N GLN A 508 -54.76 51.70 -15.87
CA GLN A 508 -55.73 51.11 -16.88
C GLN A 508 -55.89 51.47 -18.40
N ASN A 509 -56.07 50.37 -19.21
CA ASN A 509 -57.11 50.04 -20.24
C ASN A 509 -56.93 50.09 -21.81
N VAL A 510 -57.25 48.94 -22.46
CA VAL A 510 -58.22 48.66 -23.58
C VAL A 510 -57.85 48.69 -25.11
N GLU A 511 -57.97 47.49 -25.73
CA GLU A 511 -58.62 46.99 -27.00
C GLU A 511 -58.41 47.53 -28.45
N SER A 512 -58.07 46.57 -29.35
CA SER A 512 -58.78 46.03 -30.56
C SER A 512 -59.02 46.76 -31.92
N ALA A 513 -58.41 46.16 -32.99
CA ALA A 513 -58.91 45.78 -34.36
C ALA A 513 -59.32 46.87 -35.42
N PRO A 514 -59.69 46.58 -36.71
CA PRO A 514 -59.62 45.36 -37.58
C PRO A 514 -59.31 45.57 -39.13
N HIS A 515 -59.22 44.43 -39.87
CA HIS A 515 -59.73 44.10 -41.25
C HIS A 515 -59.15 44.61 -42.61
N GLY A 516 -59.09 43.69 -43.60
CA GLY A 516 -59.27 43.97 -45.06
C GLY A 516 -58.64 42.99 -46.08
N ASP A 517 -59.46 42.22 -46.79
CA ASP A 517 -59.16 41.13 -47.77
C ASP A 517 -59.12 41.56 -49.27
N GLY A 518 -58.52 40.74 -50.16
CA GLY A 518 -58.69 40.85 -51.64
C GLY A 518 -57.89 39.90 -52.57
N ARG A 519 -58.58 38.87 -53.11
CA ARG A 519 -58.35 37.88 -54.22
C ARG A 519 -57.49 38.31 -55.45
N ALA A 520 -57.04 37.49 -56.42
CA ALA A 520 -56.72 36.07 -56.68
C ALA A 520 -56.30 35.95 -58.18
N SER A 521 -55.30 35.13 -58.55
CA SER A 521 -55.10 34.60 -59.93
C SER A 521 -54.19 33.37 -59.92
N THR A 522 -54.58 32.34 -60.68
CA THR A 522 -54.01 30.98 -60.73
C THR A 522 -53.06 30.76 -61.91
N ARG A 523 -51.91 30.11 -61.67
CA ARG A 523 -51.28 29.15 -62.61
C ARG A 523 -50.24 28.26 -61.91
N THR A 524 -50.44 26.95 -62.02
CA THR A 524 -49.48 25.83 -61.79
C THR A 524 -48.30 25.93 -62.77
N ARG A 525 -47.07 25.42 -62.58
CA ARG A 525 -46.45 24.37 -61.74
C ARG A 525 -44.91 24.59 -61.83
N ARG A 526 -44.16 24.51 -60.73
CA ARG A 526 -42.79 23.95 -60.67
C ARG A 526 -42.43 23.71 -59.21
N GLY A 527 -42.15 22.45 -58.88
CA GLY A 527 -41.67 22.06 -57.56
C GLY A 527 -40.32 22.70 -57.28
N GLY A 528 -40.23 23.42 -56.16
CA GLY A 528 -38.99 23.90 -55.57
C GLY A 528 -38.86 23.29 -54.17
N SER A 529 -37.88 22.40 -54.05
CA SER A 529 -37.43 21.73 -52.83
C SER A 529 -37.50 22.62 -51.58
N THR A 530 -38.28 22.20 -50.58
CA THR A 530 -38.12 22.66 -49.20
C THR A 530 -36.80 22.11 -48.66
N SER A 531 -35.78 22.99 -48.51
CA SER A 531 -34.56 22.62 -47.79
C SER A 531 -34.94 22.31 -46.34
N ARG A 532 -34.90 21.03 -45.95
CA ARG A 532 -34.95 20.61 -44.54
C ARG A 532 -33.84 21.35 -43.80
N ARG A 533 -34.20 22.17 -42.79
CA ARG A 533 -33.23 22.67 -41.80
C ARG A 533 -32.49 21.45 -41.22
N ALA A 534 -31.18 21.38 -41.44
CA ALA A 534 -30.35 20.34 -40.85
C ALA A 534 -30.45 20.44 -39.32
N ARG A 535 -30.93 19.37 -38.68
CA ARG A 535 -30.90 19.23 -37.21
C ARG A 535 -29.42 19.16 -36.78
N ARG A 536 -29.07 19.82 -35.68
CA ARG A 536 -27.69 19.90 -35.16
C ARG A 536 -27.62 19.29 -33.76
N PRO A 537 -26.49 18.64 -33.39
CA PRO A 537 -26.32 18.08 -32.07
C PRO A 537 -26.16 19.23 -31.07
N GLN A 538 -26.65 19.05 -29.85
CA GLN A 538 -26.60 20.09 -28.81
C GLN A 538 -25.72 19.62 -27.65
N LEU A 539 -24.71 20.42 -27.29
CA LEU A 539 -23.94 20.20 -26.07
C LEU A 539 -24.77 20.66 -24.86
N ILE A 540 -24.92 19.78 -23.87
CA ILE A 540 -25.68 20.07 -22.64
C ILE A 540 -24.68 20.36 -21.53
N GLY A 541 -24.65 21.62 -21.07
CA GLY A 541 -23.77 22.04 -19.98
C GLY A 541 -22.28 22.04 -20.35
N ALA A 542 -21.45 22.40 -19.38
CA ALA A 542 -20.00 22.34 -19.52
C ALA A 542 -19.49 20.88 -19.37
N PRO A 543 -18.33 20.52 -19.98
CA PRO A 543 -17.71 19.23 -19.75
C PRO A 543 -17.41 19.01 -18.27
N THR A 544 -17.65 17.80 -17.76
CA THR A 544 -17.37 17.43 -16.37
C THR A 544 -16.32 16.33 -16.30
N PHE A 545 -15.54 16.31 -15.23
CA PHE A 545 -14.65 15.19 -14.97
C PHE A 545 -15.45 14.00 -14.45
N SER A 546 -15.17 12.82 -15.00
CA SER A 546 -15.79 11.55 -14.63
C SER A 546 -14.74 10.44 -14.59
N SER A 547 -15.07 9.33 -13.94
CA SER A 547 -14.25 8.11 -13.96
C SER A 547 -14.82 7.12 -14.97
N PHE A 548 -13.99 6.68 -15.92
CA PHE A 548 -14.34 5.63 -16.87
C PHE A 548 -13.24 4.55 -16.86
N ARG A 549 -13.62 3.32 -16.45
CA ARG A 549 -12.70 2.18 -16.30
C ARG A 549 -11.46 2.51 -15.43
N GLY A 550 -11.68 3.24 -14.34
CA GLY A 550 -10.63 3.61 -13.38
C GLY A 550 -9.70 4.73 -13.85
N LYS A 551 -9.99 5.38 -14.98
CA LYS A 551 -9.23 6.55 -15.48
C LYS A 551 -10.12 7.79 -15.45
N ILE A 552 -9.52 8.94 -15.11
CA ILE A 552 -10.19 10.24 -15.21
C ILE A 552 -10.33 10.60 -16.69
N VAL A 553 -11.57 10.90 -17.09
CA VAL A 553 -11.93 11.36 -18.42
C VAL A 553 -12.72 12.65 -18.33
N LEU A 554 -12.64 13.48 -19.36
CA LEU A 554 -13.53 14.62 -19.54
C LEU A 554 -14.77 14.12 -20.29
N ALA A 555 -15.95 14.28 -19.70
CA ALA A 555 -17.22 13.86 -20.28
C ALA A 555 -18.04 15.10 -20.70
N GLN A 556 -18.35 15.21 -21.99
CA GLN A 556 -19.28 16.21 -22.50
C GLN A 556 -20.61 15.54 -22.83
N ARG A 557 -21.71 16.02 -22.21
CA ARG A 557 -23.05 15.52 -22.53
C ARG A 557 -23.55 16.11 -23.84
N VAL A 558 -24.11 15.26 -24.71
CA VAL A 558 -24.55 15.59 -26.06
C VAL A 558 -25.95 15.06 -26.28
N LYS A 559 -26.86 15.93 -26.69
CA LYS A 559 -28.17 15.54 -27.23
C LYS A 559 -28.04 15.27 -28.72
N ALA A 560 -28.20 14.00 -29.09
CA ALA A 560 -28.10 13.52 -30.45
C ALA A 560 -29.46 13.40 -31.13
N PHE A 561 -29.46 13.28 -32.46
CA PHE A 561 -30.64 12.94 -33.27
C PHE A 561 -30.26 11.78 -34.19
N SER A 562 -31.23 10.90 -34.47
CA SER A 562 -30.98 9.73 -35.30
C SER A 562 -30.88 10.10 -36.78
N GLY A 563 -30.21 9.24 -37.56
CA GLY A 563 -30.09 9.39 -39.01
C GLY A 563 -28.90 10.22 -39.51
N ALA A 564 -27.95 10.57 -38.64
CA ALA A 564 -26.67 11.13 -39.06
C ALA A 564 -25.53 10.72 -38.11
N ARG A 565 -24.35 10.42 -38.67
CA ARG A 565 -23.16 10.06 -37.90
C ARG A 565 -22.56 11.30 -37.23
N LEU A 566 -22.34 11.24 -35.93
CA LEU A 566 -21.71 12.31 -35.16
C LEU A 566 -20.20 12.10 -35.10
N LEU A 567 -19.43 13.19 -35.09
CA LEU A 567 -17.99 13.22 -34.91
C LEU A 567 -17.65 14.18 -33.76
N GLY A 568 -17.05 13.63 -32.71
CA GLY A 568 -16.51 14.41 -31.60
C GLY A 568 -15.11 14.90 -31.93
N GLU A 569 -14.83 16.16 -31.58
CA GLU A 569 -13.53 16.80 -31.72
C GLU A 569 -13.15 17.46 -30.40
N ALA A 570 -11.87 17.37 -30.05
CA ALA A 570 -11.30 18.00 -28.86
C ALA A 570 -10.04 18.75 -29.26
N THR A 571 -9.93 20.02 -28.86
CA THR A 571 -8.76 20.86 -29.16
C THR A 571 -8.29 21.62 -27.94
N VAL A 572 -6.98 21.87 -27.83
CA VAL A 572 -6.42 22.70 -26.76
C VAL A 572 -6.60 24.18 -27.12
N VAL A 573 -7.03 24.97 -26.14
CA VAL A 573 -7.13 26.43 -26.26
C VAL A 573 -6.05 27.08 -25.40
N THR A 574 -5.26 27.97 -25.99
CA THR A 574 -4.25 28.78 -25.26
C THR A 574 -4.88 30.05 -24.70
N GLY A 575 -4.25 30.65 -23.69
CA GLY A 575 -4.78 31.80 -22.93
C GLY A 575 -5.08 33.08 -23.71
N GLU A 576 -4.78 33.13 -25.01
CA GLU A 576 -5.07 34.26 -25.90
C GLU A 576 -6.28 34.03 -26.83
N GLY A 577 -7.02 32.93 -26.67
CA GLY A 577 -8.30 32.70 -27.37
C GLY A 577 -8.19 32.39 -28.87
N ALA A 578 -6.98 32.21 -29.40
CA ALA A 578 -6.76 31.75 -30.76
C ALA A 578 -6.74 30.21 -30.81
N THR A 579 -7.55 29.61 -31.69
CA THR A 579 -7.47 28.18 -32.03
C THR A 579 -6.16 27.96 -32.80
N GLU A 580 -5.16 27.38 -32.15
CA GLU A 580 -3.87 27.12 -32.79
C GLU A 580 -4.06 25.98 -33.81
N THR A 581 -4.21 26.33 -35.09
CA THR A 581 -4.32 25.37 -36.20
C THR A 581 -2.96 24.80 -36.63
N ALA A 582 -1.86 25.25 -36.01
CA ALA A 582 -0.52 24.75 -36.24
C ALA A 582 -0.08 23.86 -35.07
N ARG A 583 0.17 22.57 -35.35
CA ARG A 583 0.61 21.56 -34.37
C ARG A 583 2.03 21.89 -33.86
N PRO A 584 2.25 22.21 -32.58
CA PRO A 584 3.58 22.20 -32.00
C PRO A 584 3.99 20.75 -31.72
N ALA A 585 5.19 20.36 -32.12
CA ALA A 585 5.69 19.00 -31.90
C ALA A 585 6.00 18.76 -30.41
N GLY A 586 5.34 17.78 -29.79
CA GLY A 586 5.75 17.20 -28.50
C GLY A 586 4.90 17.51 -27.27
N LEU A 587 3.77 18.23 -27.39
CA LEU A 587 2.83 18.44 -26.28
C LEU A 587 1.66 17.43 -26.31
N PRO A 588 1.13 17.00 -25.14
CA PRO A 588 -0.03 16.10 -25.07
C PRO A 588 -1.28 16.77 -25.68
N VAL A 589 -1.98 16.04 -26.56
CA VAL A 589 -3.19 16.49 -27.26
C VAL A 589 -4.39 15.72 -26.69
N PRO A 590 -5.55 16.36 -26.46
CA PRO A 590 -6.74 15.65 -26.00
C PRO A 590 -7.21 14.70 -27.10
N GLU A 591 -7.39 13.43 -26.76
CA GLU A 591 -7.89 12.40 -27.67
C GLU A 591 -9.34 12.07 -27.32
N VAL A 592 -10.21 11.97 -28.34
CA VAL A 592 -11.57 11.47 -28.17
C VAL A 592 -11.53 9.95 -28.02
N LEU A 593 -11.80 9.47 -26.80
CA LEU A 593 -11.75 8.06 -26.44
C LEU A 593 -12.95 7.29 -27.01
N GLY A 594 -14.13 7.91 -27.00
CA GLY A 594 -15.35 7.28 -27.47
C GLY A 594 -16.62 7.89 -26.92
N TRP A 595 -17.74 7.22 -27.19
CA TRP A 595 -19.08 7.63 -26.80
C TRP A 595 -19.69 6.63 -25.84
N LEU A 596 -20.33 7.11 -24.78
CA LEU A 596 -21.05 6.32 -23.80
C LEU A 596 -22.56 6.57 -23.93
N ASN A 597 -23.31 5.50 -24.19
CA ASN A 597 -24.77 5.49 -24.21
C ASN A 597 -25.28 4.56 -23.10
N GLY A 598 -25.67 5.12 -21.96
CA GLY A 598 -25.94 4.32 -20.76
C GLY A 598 -24.71 3.50 -20.35
N ASN A 599 -24.78 2.17 -20.46
CA ASN A 599 -23.65 1.26 -20.15
C ASN A 599 -22.87 0.80 -21.39
N GLN A 600 -23.26 1.22 -22.60
CA GLN A 600 -22.62 0.78 -23.85
C GLN A 600 -21.58 1.80 -24.31
N PHE A 601 -20.33 1.36 -24.40
CA PHE A 601 -19.22 2.19 -24.88
C PHE A 601 -18.86 1.87 -26.33
N THR A 602 -18.73 2.90 -27.15
CA THR A 602 -18.26 2.82 -28.54
C THR A 602 -16.96 3.60 -28.69
N THR A 603 -15.91 2.94 -29.14
CA THR A 603 -14.57 3.55 -29.25
C THR A 603 -14.43 4.45 -30.48
N GLY A 604 -13.69 5.55 -30.31
CA GLY A 604 -13.31 6.47 -31.38
C GLY A 604 -14.26 7.67 -31.53
N PRO A 605 -13.91 8.62 -32.42
CA PRO A 605 -14.58 9.92 -32.49
C PRO A 605 -15.99 9.86 -33.10
N GLY A 606 -16.31 8.77 -33.81
CA GLY A 606 -17.57 8.65 -34.54
C GLY A 606 -18.63 7.82 -33.80
N PHE A 607 -19.88 8.28 -33.80
CA PHE A 607 -21.01 7.55 -33.23
C PHE A 607 -22.28 7.68 -34.07
N ASP A 608 -23.02 6.58 -34.20
CA ASP A 608 -24.31 6.52 -34.89
C ASP A 608 -25.43 6.44 -33.84
N PRO A 609 -26.19 7.54 -33.60
CA PRO A 609 -27.21 7.56 -32.54
C PRO A 609 -28.35 6.58 -32.82
N PRO A 610 -28.75 5.75 -31.84
CA PRO A 610 -29.80 4.74 -32.03
C PRO A 610 -31.19 5.37 -32.20
N ASP A 611 -31.49 6.43 -31.45
CA ASP A 611 -32.81 7.07 -31.39
C ASP A 611 -32.71 8.61 -31.47
N ASP A 612 -33.80 9.25 -31.87
CA ASP A 612 -33.90 10.73 -31.92
C ASP A 612 -34.01 11.29 -30.49
N GLY A 613 -33.13 12.22 -30.13
CA GLY A 613 -33.09 12.82 -28.79
C GLY A 613 -32.29 12.04 -27.74
N ALA A 614 -31.53 11.01 -28.14
CA ALA A 614 -30.66 10.27 -27.22
C ALA A 614 -29.62 11.20 -26.56
N GLU A 615 -29.46 11.05 -25.24
CA GLU A 615 -28.42 11.75 -24.48
C GLU A 615 -27.21 10.82 -24.31
N LEU A 616 -26.06 11.28 -24.78
CA LEU A 616 -24.82 10.52 -24.85
C LEU A 616 -23.71 11.32 -24.15
N ASP A 617 -22.73 10.62 -23.58
CA ASP A 617 -21.53 11.27 -23.05
C ASP A 617 -20.35 11.02 -24.01
N LEU A 618 -19.77 12.09 -24.53
CA LEU A 618 -18.52 12.07 -25.30
C LEU A 618 -17.33 12.08 -24.33
N LEU A 619 -16.49 11.04 -24.37
CA LEU A 619 -15.37 10.86 -23.46
C LEU A 619 -14.06 11.27 -24.13
N ILE A 620 -13.29 12.13 -23.45
CA ILE A 620 -12.06 12.74 -23.95
C ILE A 620 -10.95 12.56 -22.91
N SER A 621 -9.73 12.28 -23.38
CA SER A 621 -8.56 12.25 -22.51
C SER A 621 -8.26 13.65 -21.99
N PRO A 622 -8.15 13.85 -20.67
CA PRO A 622 -7.77 15.15 -20.12
C PRO A 622 -6.31 15.45 -20.45
N VAL A 623 -5.98 16.74 -20.59
CA VAL A 623 -4.62 17.23 -20.75
C VAL A 623 -4.31 18.12 -19.55
N ALA A 624 -3.20 17.85 -18.87
CA ALA A 624 -2.77 18.65 -17.73
C ALA A 624 -2.47 20.09 -18.16
N ASP A 625 -2.87 21.06 -17.34
CA ASP A 625 -2.57 22.48 -17.51
C ASP A 625 -3.07 23.11 -18.83
N ALA A 626 -4.10 22.52 -19.47
CA ALA A 626 -4.67 22.99 -20.73
C ALA A 626 -6.20 23.06 -20.68
N ALA A 627 -6.78 24.13 -21.24
CA ALA A 627 -8.21 24.20 -21.49
C ALA A 627 -8.55 23.40 -22.76
N ILE A 628 -9.60 22.56 -22.71
CA ILE A 628 -10.05 21.75 -23.83
C ILE A 628 -11.37 22.32 -24.34
N ASP A 629 -11.41 22.70 -25.62
CA ASP A 629 -12.65 22.98 -26.34
C ASP A 629 -13.19 21.72 -27.00
N VAL A 630 -14.49 21.49 -26.88
CA VAL A 630 -15.17 20.28 -27.32
C VAL A 630 -16.23 20.64 -28.35
N ALA A 631 -16.11 20.05 -29.54
CA ALA A 631 -17.07 20.24 -30.62
C ALA A 631 -17.67 18.89 -31.06
N VAL A 632 -18.93 18.91 -31.49
CA VAL A 632 -19.58 17.76 -32.11
C VAL A 632 -20.17 18.18 -33.45
N GLN A 633 -19.71 17.54 -34.51
CA GLN A 633 -20.15 17.80 -35.88
C GLN A 633 -20.92 16.63 -36.45
N VAL A 634 -21.74 16.90 -37.46
CA VAL A 634 -22.39 15.87 -38.26
C VAL A 634 -21.47 15.53 -39.43
N ALA A 635 -21.07 14.26 -39.55
CA ALA A 635 -20.28 13.79 -40.68
C ALA A 635 -21.06 14.07 -41.98
N ARG A 636 -20.45 14.82 -42.90
CA ARG A 636 -21.01 14.97 -44.24
C ARG A 636 -20.84 13.64 -44.97
N SER A 637 -21.94 13.06 -45.44
CA SER A 637 -21.94 11.89 -46.33
C SER A 637 -21.38 12.22 -47.70
#